data_AF-M0MS38-F1
#
_entry.id   AF-M0MS38-F1
#
_cell.length_a   1.000
_cell.length_b   1.000
_cell.length_c   1.000
_cell.angle_alpha   90.00
_cell.angle_beta   90.00
_cell.angle_gamma   90.00
#
_symmetry.space_group_name_H-M   'P 1'
#
loop_
_entity.id
_entity.type
_entity.pdbx_description
1 polymer ?
#
loop_
_entity_poly.entity_id
_entity_poly.type
_entity_poly.pdbx_seq_one_letter_code
_entity_poly.pdbx_strand_id
1 'polypeptide(L)'
;MRTDVFSMILAAVVLLSAVGPAAATTSAATAGTTTERIGGPTAPDVQQATCSFPTTATDATGTEITVEDEPESVVTLSPSAAQTMWEIGAREKVVGLTKYASYLEGAETRTNVSGAGQQYANVEAVVGLEPDLVLAPNVIPNETVESLRSAGLTVFKFGFAGSIEDVSEKTRLTGELVGACEGANRIADTMDSHVESIRNAVANESRPQTLYLLGGGYVAGNNTFIGSMIETAGGTNLAANASIEGYKQISDEVIAQRDPEWLVVSSPTAIPNGTPWADTTAIQENQTIVVNNSYVNQPAPRVMLPLMEMARQLHPDAIEGANLTDSAIGPANLTAANATAAATDGGNTTATDSNETIDGNETAAGATDGTTMTESTADGTTGDTTSTETGDATTEEATATADDAGAATTGDSGNATTTSSGSGPGFGPAVAVIAVLAGTLLVVGRNGR
;
A
#
# COMPACT_ATOMS: atom_id res chain seq x y z
N MET A 1 -55.07 -44.88 13.16
CA MET A 1 -56.29 -44.09 12.94
C MET A 1 -55.85 -42.79 12.28
N ARG A 2 -56.23 -42.59 11.02
CA ARG A 2 -57.12 -41.50 10.55
C ARG A 2 -56.54 -40.10 10.82
N THR A 3 -55.90 -39.45 9.85
CA THR A 3 -56.49 -38.78 8.66
C THR A 3 -57.53 -37.73 9.03
N ASP A 4 -57.33 -36.49 8.56
CA ASP A 4 -58.23 -35.75 7.64
C ASP A 4 -57.83 -34.24 7.62
N VAL A 5 -58.26 -33.36 6.69
CA VAL A 5 -58.10 -33.35 5.22
C VAL A 5 -58.58 -31.97 4.67
N PHE A 6 -58.21 -31.59 3.43
CA PHE A 6 -58.79 -30.46 2.61
C PHE A 6 -58.50 -28.99 3.05
N SER A 7 -58.60 -27.94 2.19
CA SER A 7 -58.56 -27.83 0.71
C SER A 7 -58.28 -26.38 0.23
N MET A 8 -58.08 -26.24 -1.08
CA MET A 8 -58.03 -25.03 -1.93
C MET A 8 -59.05 -23.91 -1.63
N ILE A 9 -58.68 -22.66 -1.97
CA ILE A 9 -59.54 -21.73 -2.74
C ILE A 9 -58.73 -21.11 -3.89
N LEU A 10 -59.36 -21.06 -5.07
CA LEU A 10 -58.89 -20.46 -6.31
C LEU A 10 -59.84 -19.30 -6.67
N ALA A 11 -59.33 -18.15 -7.12
CA ALA A 11 -60.13 -17.15 -7.83
C ALA A 11 -59.28 -16.32 -8.78
N ALA A 12 -59.55 -16.43 -10.09
CA ALA A 12 -59.00 -15.55 -11.12
C ALA A 12 -60.15 -14.77 -11.76
N VAL A 13 -59.92 -13.48 -12.07
CA VAL A 13 -60.84 -12.68 -12.90
C VAL A 13 -60.03 -11.90 -13.92
N VAL A 14 -60.23 -12.25 -15.19
CA VAL A 14 -59.89 -11.45 -16.38
C VAL A 14 -61.21 -10.93 -16.93
N LEU A 15 -61.25 -9.70 -17.44
CA LEU A 15 -62.05 -9.36 -18.63
C LEU A 15 -61.66 -7.99 -19.21
N LEU A 16 -61.92 -7.85 -20.52
CA LEU A 16 -61.41 -6.84 -21.45
C LEU A 16 -62.59 -6.31 -22.29
N SER A 17 -62.56 -5.03 -22.71
CA SER A 17 -63.20 -4.41 -23.92
C SER A 17 -63.78 -3.00 -23.66
N ALA A 18 -64.24 -2.23 -24.66
CA ALA A 18 -63.53 -1.59 -25.80
C ALA A 18 -64.52 -0.69 -26.62
N VAL A 19 -64.02 0.34 -27.33
CA VAL A 19 -64.71 1.16 -28.39
C VAL A 19 -65.86 2.07 -27.86
N GLY A 20 -66.12 3.34 -28.27
CA GLY A 20 -66.02 4.03 -29.56
C GLY A 20 -66.41 5.55 -29.52
N PRO A 21 -66.71 6.24 -30.65
CA PRO A 21 -66.23 7.62 -30.90
C PRO A 21 -67.26 8.73 -31.30
N ALA A 22 -66.78 10.00 -31.35
CA ALA A 22 -67.34 11.17 -32.10
C ALA A 22 -66.22 12.23 -32.29
N ALA A 23 -65.82 12.68 -33.51
CA ALA A 23 -66.44 13.68 -34.42
C ALA A 23 -66.44 15.14 -33.87
N ALA A 24 -66.02 16.22 -34.57
CA ALA A 24 -65.39 16.41 -35.90
C ALA A 24 -64.78 17.85 -36.05
N THR A 25 -63.89 18.08 -37.05
CA THR A 25 -63.63 19.32 -37.87
C THR A 25 -63.64 20.73 -37.20
N THR A 26 -62.76 21.71 -37.49
CA THR A 26 -62.00 22.03 -38.72
C THR A 26 -60.92 23.14 -38.49
N SER A 27 -60.00 23.29 -39.46
CA SER A 27 -59.32 24.55 -39.88
C SER A 27 -57.95 24.95 -39.30
N ALA A 28 -56.91 24.62 -40.08
CA ALA A 28 -55.81 25.48 -40.55
C ALA A 28 -55.06 26.47 -39.62
N ALA A 29 -53.75 26.20 -39.43
CA ALA A 29 -52.68 27.09 -39.91
C ALA A 29 -51.35 26.30 -40.05
N THR A 30 -50.52 26.67 -41.03
CA THR A 30 -49.30 25.92 -41.40
C THR A 30 -48.03 26.66 -40.99
N ALA A 31 -47.02 25.90 -40.53
CA ALA A 31 -45.60 26.25 -40.41
C ALA A 31 -45.18 27.36 -39.43
N GLY A 32 -44.77 26.92 -38.25
CA GLY A 32 -43.58 27.45 -37.56
C GLY A 32 -42.73 26.29 -37.08
N THR A 33 -41.57 26.04 -37.70
CA THR A 33 -40.68 24.94 -37.29
C THR A 33 -39.85 25.37 -36.07
N THR A 34 -40.36 25.07 -34.88
CA THR A 34 -39.55 25.08 -33.65
C THR A 34 -39.08 23.66 -33.40
N THR A 35 -37.78 23.40 -33.60
CA THR A 35 -37.15 22.16 -33.15
C THR A 35 -36.96 22.25 -31.63
N GLU A 36 -38.00 21.90 -30.89
CA GLU A 36 -37.95 21.78 -29.45
C GLU A 36 -37.05 20.58 -29.09
N ARG A 37 -35.85 20.85 -28.55
CA ARG A 37 -35.00 19.81 -27.97
C ARG A 37 -35.72 19.24 -26.76
N ILE A 38 -36.32 18.06 -26.93
CA ILE A 38 -36.72 17.24 -25.79
C ILE A 38 -35.44 16.89 -25.04
N GLY A 39 -35.32 17.39 -23.80
CA GLY A 39 -34.17 17.11 -22.95
C GLY A 39 -34.05 15.60 -22.74
N GLY A 40 -32.89 15.04 -23.09
CA GLY A 40 -32.55 13.68 -22.71
C GLY A 40 -32.45 13.57 -21.17
N PRO A 41 -32.50 12.35 -20.62
CA PRO A 41 -32.32 12.16 -19.18
C PRO A 41 -30.95 12.71 -18.78
N THR A 42 -30.95 13.76 -17.94
CA THR A 42 -29.74 14.29 -17.33
C THR A 42 -29.09 13.15 -16.55
N ALA A 43 -27.81 12.86 -16.82
CA ALA A 43 -27.04 11.99 -15.97
C ALA A 43 -27.10 12.53 -14.53
N PRO A 44 -27.15 11.67 -13.49
CA PRO A 44 -27.12 12.14 -12.11
C PRO A 44 -25.88 13.00 -11.90
N ASP A 45 -26.09 14.18 -11.33
CA ASP A 45 -25.04 15.15 -11.04
C ASP A 45 -24.07 14.52 -10.05
N VAL A 46 -22.87 14.15 -10.52
CA VAL A 46 -21.81 13.62 -9.67
C VAL A 46 -21.28 14.81 -8.89
N GLN A 47 -21.82 15.02 -7.68
CA GLN A 47 -21.33 16.04 -6.76
C GLN A 47 -19.85 15.77 -6.54
N GLN A 48 -19.00 16.66 -7.09
CA GLN A 48 -17.56 16.60 -6.88
C GLN A 48 -17.30 16.68 -5.38
N ALA A 49 -16.59 15.68 -4.84
CA ALA A 49 -16.25 15.65 -3.43
C ALA A 49 -15.19 16.72 -3.15
N THR A 50 -15.63 17.94 -2.85
CA THR A 50 -14.77 19.07 -2.50
C THR A 50 -14.27 18.94 -1.08
N CYS A 51 -12.95 18.98 -0.88
CA CYS A 51 -12.40 19.24 0.46
C CYS A 51 -12.80 20.65 0.93
N SER A 52 -12.83 20.86 2.24
CA SER A 52 -13.01 22.16 2.87
C SER A 52 -12.09 22.32 4.06
N PHE A 53 -11.48 23.49 4.20
CA PHE A 53 -10.61 23.85 5.30
C PHE A 53 -11.25 24.97 6.17
N PRO A 54 -10.99 25.02 7.49
CA PRO A 54 -10.18 24.07 8.26
C PRO A 54 -10.83 22.69 8.36
N THR A 55 -10.00 21.64 8.44
CA THR A 55 -10.45 20.26 8.69
C THR A 55 -9.82 19.74 9.99
N THR A 56 -10.61 19.05 10.81
CA THR A 56 -10.17 18.53 12.12
C THR A 56 -10.47 17.05 12.22
N ALA A 57 -9.46 16.26 12.58
CA ALA A 57 -9.62 14.82 12.83
C ALA A 57 -8.86 14.40 14.10
N THR A 58 -9.45 13.48 14.87
CA THR A 58 -8.75 12.84 15.99
C THR A 58 -7.83 11.75 15.45
N ASP A 59 -6.56 11.80 15.84
CA ASP A 59 -5.56 10.85 15.39
C ASP A 59 -5.41 9.65 16.34
N ALA A 60 -4.54 8.69 16.01
CA ALA A 60 -4.33 7.50 16.84
C ALA A 60 -3.50 7.72 18.12
N THR A 61 -3.11 8.96 18.43
CA THR A 61 -2.66 9.36 19.78
C THR A 61 -3.81 9.87 20.66
N GLY A 62 -5.01 10.02 20.09
CA GLY A 62 -6.15 10.67 20.75
C GLY A 62 -6.07 12.20 20.72
N THR A 63 -5.19 12.77 19.89
CA THR A 63 -5.05 14.22 19.74
C THR A 63 -5.95 14.70 18.59
N GLU A 64 -6.77 15.72 18.83
CA GLU A 64 -7.43 16.45 17.74
C GLU A 64 -6.40 17.29 16.98
N ILE A 65 -6.28 17.03 15.68
CA ILE A 65 -5.37 17.74 14.78
C ILE A 65 -6.23 18.51 13.79
N THR A 66 -6.07 19.83 13.79
CA THR A 66 -6.65 20.73 12.78
C THR A 66 -5.60 21.06 11.73
N VAL A 67 -5.98 20.96 10.47
CA VAL A 67 -5.26 21.50 9.31
C VAL A 67 -6.06 22.73 8.88
N GLU A 68 -5.48 23.92 9.05
CA GLU A 68 -6.20 25.20 8.95
C GLU A 68 -6.49 25.62 7.49
N ASP A 69 -5.53 25.37 6.61
CA ASP A 69 -5.56 25.68 5.17
C ASP A 69 -5.10 24.45 4.37
N GLU A 70 -5.36 24.42 3.06
CA GLU A 70 -4.90 23.31 2.20
C GLU A 70 -3.35 23.27 2.16
N PRO A 71 -2.70 22.17 2.60
CA PRO A 71 -1.24 22.14 2.70
C PRO A 71 -0.60 22.15 1.30
N GLU A 72 0.42 22.98 1.10
CA GLU A 72 1.25 22.99 -0.11
C GLU A 72 2.47 22.07 0.03
N SER A 73 2.92 21.85 1.28
CA SER A 73 4.11 21.09 1.64
C SER A 73 3.80 19.98 2.66
N VAL A 74 4.06 18.73 2.25
CA VAL A 74 3.76 17.53 3.05
C VAL A 74 5.02 16.68 3.22
N VAL A 75 5.26 16.17 4.43
CA VAL A 75 6.29 15.16 4.70
C VAL A 75 5.65 13.81 5.04
N THR A 76 6.08 12.74 4.37
CA THR A 76 5.58 11.38 4.60
C THR A 76 6.64 10.52 5.30
N LEU A 77 6.39 10.10 6.54
CA LEU A 77 7.39 9.39 7.35
C LEU A 77 7.50 7.89 7.06
N SER A 78 6.57 7.30 6.31
CA SER A 78 6.62 5.89 5.89
C SER A 78 6.21 5.71 4.41
N PRO A 79 6.61 4.58 3.77
CA PRO A 79 6.24 4.31 2.38
C PRO A 79 4.74 4.20 2.13
N SER A 80 3.92 3.82 3.12
CA SER A 80 2.47 3.72 2.92
C SER A 80 1.84 5.10 2.74
N ALA A 81 2.24 6.10 3.54
CA ALA A 81 1.78 7.49 3.36
C ALA A 81 2.27 8.07 2.02
N ALA A 82 3.54 7.82 1.66
CA ALA A 82 4.07 8.23 0.36
C ALA A 82 3.27 7.60 -0.80
N GLN A 83 3.01 6.29 -0.74
CA GLN A 83 2.24 5.59 -1.77
C GLN A 83 0.83 6.18 -1.91
N THR A 84 0.12 6.40 -0.81
CA THR A 84 -1.22 7.02 -0.84
C THR A 84 -1.17 8.40 -1.52
N MET A 85 -0.20 9.26 -1.20
CA MET A 85 -0.03 10.57 -1.85
C MET A 85 0.18 10.46 -3.37
N TRP A 86 0.87 9.42 -3.85
CA TRP A 86 1.04 9.15 -5.29
C TRP A 86 -0.26 8.71 -5.96
N GLU A 87 -1.01 7.79 -5.36
CA GLU A 87 -2.23 7.24 -5.98
C GLU A 87 -3.38 8.25 -6.02
N ILE A 88 -3.53 9.11 -4.99
CA ILE A 88 -4.56 10.16 -4.94
C ILE A 88 -4.23 11.41 -5.78
N GLY A 89 -3.06 11.43 -6.43
CA GLY A 89 -2.62 12.57 -7.26
C GLY A 89 -1.95 13.72 -6.52
N ALA A 90 -1.69 13.59 -5.22
CA ALA A 90 -1.13 14.64 -4.36
C ALA A 90 0.41 14.65 -4.28
N ARG A 91 1.12 13.81 -5.06
CA ARG A 91 2.58 13.62 -4.97
C ARG A 91 3.39 14.91 -5.05
N GLU A 92 2.92 15.91 -5.80
CA GLU A 92 3.69 17.15 -6.00
C GLU A 92 3.84 17.96 -4.71
N LYS A 93 2.89 17.82 -3.77
CA LYS A 93 2.96 18.40 -2.42
C LYS A 93 4.01 17.75 -1.52
N VAL A 94 4.50 16.56 -1.85
CA VAL A 94 5.42 15.82 -0.96
C VAL A 94 6.83 16.40 -1.08
N VAL A 95 7.28 17.14 -0.07
CA VAL A 95 8.62 17.76 -0.03
C VAL A 95 9.67 16.86 0.61
N GLY A 96 9.26 15.92 1.46
CA GLY A 96 10.14 14.97 2.12
C GLY A 96 9.53 13.59 2.32
N LEU A 97 10.33 12.55 2.10
CA LEU A 97 9.91 11.15 2.20
C LEU A 97 11.05 10.25 2.69
N THR A 98 10.68 9.07 3.21
CA THR A 98 11.66 8.07 3.64
C THR A 98 12.28 7.33 2.45
N LYS A 99 13.58 7.02 2.50
CA LYS A 99 14.31 6.28 1.44
C LYS A 99 13.65 4.95 1.02
N TYR A 100 12.83 4.36 1.89
CA TYR A 100 12.09 3.12 1.62
C TYR A 100 10.92 3.32 0.63
N ALA A 101 10.58 4.56 0.27
CA ALA A 101 9.59 4.91 -0.76
C ALA A 101 10.22 5.19 -2.14
N SER A 102 11.55 5.00 -2.30
CA SER A 102 12.30 5.23 -3.55
C SER A 102 11.89 4.36 -4.75
N TYR A 103 10.96 3.42 -4.57
CA TYR A 103 10.33 2.68 -5.67
C TYR A 103 9.20 3.46 -6.36
N LEU A 104 8.77 4.60 -5.80
CA LEU A 104 7.78 5.50 -6.37
C LEU A 104 8.46 6.42 -7.40
N GLU A 105 7.84 6.56 -8.57
CA GLU A 105 8.35 7.40 -9.67
C GLU A 105 8.52 8.86 -9.22
N GLY A 106 9.72 9.43 -9.39
CA GLY A 106 10.04 10.81 -9.02
C GLY A 106 10.38 11.00 -7.54
N ALA A 107 10.35 9.95 -6.70
CA ALA A 107 10.65 10.06 -5.27
C ALA A 107 12.10 10.50 -4.99
N GLU A 108 13.03 10.23 -5.92
CA GLU A 108 14.43 10.68 -5.88
C GLU A 108 14.60 12.20 -5.96
N THR A 109 13.56 12.93 -6.37
CA THR A 109 13.56 14.41 -6.40
C THR A 109 13.25 15.06 -5.04
N ARG A 110 12.82 14.26 -4.04
CA ARG A 110 12.35 14.76 -2.74
C ARG A 110 13.37 14.54 -1.64
N THR A 111 13.30 15.32 -0.58
CA THR A 111 14.27 15.25 0.53
C THR A 111 14.12 13.93 1.29
N ASN A 112 15.22 13.20 1.46
CA ASN A 112 15.22 11.98 2.27
C ASN A 112 15.18 12.32 3.77
N VAL A 113 14.05 12.01 4.42
CA VAL A 113 13.84 12.25 5.87
C VAL A 113 14.01 10.99 6.74
N SER A 114 14.57 9.89 6.20
CA SER A 114 14.84 8.68 7.00
C SER A 114 15.80 8.95 8.16
N GLY A 115 15.49 8.39 9.32
CA GLY A 115 16.40 8.37 10.46
C GLY A 115 17.64 7.50 10.25
N ALA A 116 18.64 7.67 11.11
CA ALA A 116 19.85 6.86 11.14
C ALA A 116 19.76 5.74 12.20
N GLY A 117 20.38 4.59 11.92
CA GLY A 117 20.41 3.47 12.85
C GLY A 117 19.01 2.94 13.19
N GLN A 118 18.59 3.15 14.45
CA GLN A 118 17.29 2.71 14.99
C GLN A 118 16.20 3.80 14.89
N GLN A 119 16.50 4.99 14.36
CA GLN A 119 15.53 6.07 14.21
C GLN A 119 14.65 5.87 12.97
N TYR A 120 13.35 6.10 13.11
CA TYR A 120 12.38 6.00 12.00
C TYR A 120 12.45 7.22 11.07
N ALA A 121 12.62 8.41 11.63
CA ALA A 121 12.75 9.68 10.91
C ALA A 121 13.94 10.50 11.44
N ASN A 122 14.50 11.36 10.60
CA ASN A 122 15.47 12.39 10.99
C ASN A 122 14.69 13.65 11.34
N VAL A 123 14.56 13.96 12.63
CA VAL A 123 13.70 15.04 13.14
C VAL A 123 14.20 16.40 12.64
N GLU A 124 15.50 16.65 12.67
CA GLU A 124 16.10 17.90 12.20
C GLU A 124 15.85 18.12 10.69
N ALA A 125 15.92 17.06 9.88
CA ALA A 125 15.63 17.13 8.45
C ALA A 125 14.14 17.38 8.15
N VAL A 126 13.22 16.86 8.97
CA VAL A 126 11.78 17.15 8.81
C VAL A 126 11.48 18.60 9.23
N VAL A 127 12.03 19.07 10.35
CA VAL A 127 11.85 20.45 10.83
C VAL A 127 12.45 21.45 9.85
N GLY A 128 13.63 21.18 9.30
CA GLY A 128 14.29 22.04 8.31
C GLY A 128 13.61 22.10 6.92
N LEU A 129 12.53 21.35 6.70
CA LEU A 129 11.66 21.48 5.52
C LEU A 129 10.44 22.39 5.76
N GLU A 130 10.21 22.81 7.02
CA GLU A 130 9.08 23.64 7.45
C GLU A 130 7.71 23.21 6.86
N PRO A 131 7.33 21.91 6.91
CA PRO A 131 6.14 21.42 6.22
C PRO A 131 4.83 21.81 6.92
N ASP A 132 3.80 22.11 6.13
CA ASP A 132 2.43 22.40 6.59
C ASP A 132 1.81 21.18 7.30
N LEU A 133 2.14 19.97 6.84
CA LEU A 133 1.64 18.72 7.41
C LEU A 133 2.66 17.57 7.35
N VAL A 134 2.80 16.84 8.47
CA VAL A 134 3.56 15.59 8.55
C VAL A 134 2.62 14.40 8.71
N LEU A 135 2.64 13.48 7.74
CA LEU A 135 1.89 12.23 7.76
C LEU A 135 2.72 11.11 8.41
N ALA A 136 2.27 10.65 9.58
CA ALA A 136 2.97 9.66 10.41
C ALA A 136 2.17 8.34 10.52
N PRO A 137 2.48 7.30 9.71
CA PRO A 137 1.82 6.00 9.82
C PRO A 137 2.01 5.26 11.15
N ASN A 138 1.25 4.18 11.36
CA ASN A 138 1.17 3.44 12.62
C ASN A 138 2.54 2.95 13.17
N VAL A 139 3.51 2.67 12.28
CA VAL A 139 4.86 2.23 12.64
C VAL A 139 5.78 3.32 13.22
N ILE A 140 5.45 4.60 13.05
CA ILE A 140 6.25 5.71 13.59
C ILE A 140 6.04 5.79 15.11
N PRO A 141 7.07 5.71 15.97
CA PRO A 141 6.88 5.76 17.42
C PRO A 141 6.21 7.06 17.88
N ASN A 142 5.39 7.00 18.94
CA ASN A 142 4.69 8.18 19.45
C ASN A 142 5.68 9.26 19.92
N GLU A 143 6.82 8.84 20.46
CA GLU A 143 7.93 9.70 20.86
C GLU A 143 8.50 10.51 19.68
N THR A 144 8.47 9.96 18.47
CA THR A 144 8.86 10.67 17.24
C THR A 144 7.80 11.69 16.83
N VAL A 145 6.51 11.36 16.96
CA VAL A 145 5.39 12.28 16.70
C VAL A 145 5.40 13.44 17.69
N GLU A 146 5.58 13.15 18.99
CA GLU A 146 5.68 14.13 20.07
C GLU A 146 6.88 15.06 19.89
N SER A 147 8.04 14.53 19.45
CA SER A 147 9.23 15.35 19.16
C SER A 147 8.97 16.34 18.02
N LEU A 148 8.33 15.91 16.94
CA LEU A 148 7.99 16.76 15.80
C LEU A 148 6.93 17.83 16.16
N ARG A 149 5.91 17.46 16.94
CA ARG A 149 4.93 18.42 17.49
C ARG A 149 5.56 19.44 18.43
N SER A 150 6.50 19.01 19.27
CA SER A 150 7.24 19.89 20.18
C SER A 150 8.14 20.88 19.43
N ALA A 151 8.52 20.58 18.19
CA ALA A 151 9.19 21.49 17.28
C ALA A 151 8.24 22.45 16.52
N GLY A 152 6.93 22.39 16.78
CA GLY A 152 5.92 23.28 16.21
C GLY A 152 5.22 22.78 14.94
N LEU A 153 5.48 21.54 14.50
CA LEU A 153 4.88 20.99 13.28
C LEU A 153 3.50 20.38 13.51
N THR A 154 2.61 20.55 12.53
CA THR A 154 1.35 19.80 12.45
C THR A 154 1.64 18.36 12.03
N VAL A 155 1.38 17.40 12.92
CA VAL A 155 1.64 15.96 12.66
C VAL A 155 0.36 15.17 12.84
N PHE A 156 -0.03 14.37 11.86
CA PHE A 156 -1.17 13.45 11.94
C PHE A 156 -0.69 11.99 12.08
N LYS A 157 -1.05 11.32 13.19
CA LYS A 157 -0.69 9.93 13.46
C LYS A 157 -1.80 8.97 13.03
N PHE A 158 -1.57 8.20 11.96
CA PHE A 158 -2.51 7.16 11.53
C PHE A 158 -2.47 5.94 12.46
N GLY A 159 -3.66 5.36 12.68
CA GLY A 159 -3.83 4.10 13.41
C GLY A 159 -3.43 2.86 12.60
N PHE A 160 -3.39 1.72 13.28
CA PHE A 160 -3.17 0.40 12.69
C PHE A 160 -4.30 0.03 11.69
N ALA A 161 -4.01 -0.80 10.67
CA ALA A 161 -4.99 -1.28 9.68
C ALA A 161 -5.29 -2.78 9.89
N GLY A 162 -6.47 -3.09 10.41
CA GLY A 162 -6.99 -4.44 10.66
C GLY A 162 -7.72 -5.08 9.49
N SER A 163 -8.20 -4.28 8.52
CA SER A 163 -8.92 -4.73 7.33
C SER A 163 -8.41 -4.05 6.04
N ILE A 164 -8.93 -4.46 4.88
CA ILE A 164 -8.67 -3.71 3.63
C ILE A 164 -9.55 -2.45 3.53
N GLU A 165 -10.73 -2.46 4.15
CA GLU A 165 -11.61 -1.30 4.31
C GLU A 165 -10.90 -0.18 5.11
N ASP A 166 -10.15 -0.53 6.16
CA ASP A 166 -9.30 0.43 6.90
C ASP A 166 -8.29 1.15 5.97
N VAL A 167 -7.92 0.54 4.84
CA VAL A 167 -7.00 1.13 3.86
C VAL A 167 -7.74 2.08 2.91
N SER A 168 -8.96 1.77 2.49
CA SER A 168 -9.78 2.69 1.68
C SER A 168 -10.24 3.89 2.51
N GLU A 169 -10.66 3.68 3.77
CA GLU A 169 -10.97 4.75 4.73
C GLU A 169 -9.75 5.68 4.97
N LYS A 170 -8.56 5.13 5.21
CA LYS A 170 -7.33 5.94 5.36
C LYS A 170 -6.94 6.68 4.09
N THR A 171 -7.30 6.15 2.93
CA THR A 171 -7.08 6.83 1.66
C THR A 171 -7.98 8.07 1.57
N ARG A 172 -9.28 7.95 1.90
CA ARG A 172 -10.22 9.08 2.00
C ARG A 172 -9.74 10.14 3.00
N LEU A 173 -9.42 9.73 4.24
CA LEU A 173 -8.90 10.61 5.28
C LEU A 173 -7.59 11.31 4.88
N THR A 174 -6.68 10.63 4.17
CA THR A 174 -5.46 11.26 3.64
C THR A 174 -5.83 12.34 2.63
N GLY A 175 -6.80 12.09 1.75
CA GLY A 175 -7.34 13.07 0.81
C GLY A 175 -7.91 14.31 1.49
N GLU A 176 -8.76 14.12 2.50
CA GLU A 176 -9.34 15.20 3.31
C GLU A 176 -8.26 16.08 3.95
N LEU A 177 -7.25 15.47 4.58
CA LEU A 177 -6.15 16.17 5.24
C LEU A 177 -5.23 16.95 4.27
N VAL A 178 -5.17 16.57 2.99
CA VAL A 178 -4.23 17.17 2.01
C VAL A 178 -4.89 17.91 0.85
N GLY A 179 -6.22 18.06 0.84
CA GLY A 179 -6.95 18.76 -0.24
C GLY A 179 -7.26 17.89 -1.47
N ALA A 180 -6.97 16.58 -1.42
CA ALA A 180 -7.07 15.66 -2.57
C ALA A 180 -8.34 14.78 -2.54
N CYS A 181 -9.48 15.31 -2.07
CA CYS A 181 -10.72 14.56 -1.86
C CYS A 181 -11.24 13.86 -3.13
N GLU A 182 -11.19 14.48 -4.31
CA GLU A 182 -11.63 13.83 -5.57
C GLU A 182 -10.79 12.59 -5.89
N GLY A 183 -9.46 12.72 -5.87
CA GLY A 183 -8.54 11.62 -6.12
C GLY A 183 -8.66 10.51 -5.07
N ALA A 184 -8.77 10.89 -3.79
CA ALA A 184 -8.88 9.95 -2.69
C ALA A 184 -10.18 9.14 -2.70
N ASN A 185 -11.33 9.80 -2.90
CA ASN A 185 -12.62 9.11 -3.01
C ASN A 185 -12.65 8.22 -4.26
N ARG A 186 -12.20 8.72 -5.42
CA ARG A 186 -12.09 7.91 -6.65
C ARG A 186 -11.28 6.63 -6.43
N ILE A 187 -10.12 6.72 -5.76
CA ILE A 187 -9.29 5.54 -5.44
C ILE A 187 -10.01 4.62 -4.46
N ALA A 188 -10.55 5.15 -3.36
CA ALA A 188 -11.17 4.36 -2.31
C ALA A 188 -12.47 3.65 -2.79
N ASP A 189 -13.31 4.34 -3.56
CA ASP A 189 -14.51 3.75 -4.20
C ASP A 189 -14.12 2.64 -5.20
N THR A 190 -13.00 2.83 -5.92
CA THR A 190 -12.43 1.81 -6.81
C THR A 190 -11.92 0.59 -6.02
N MET A 191 -11.29 0.79 -4.86
CA MET A 191 -10.89 -0.31 -3.97
C MET A 191 -12.11 -1.08 -3.48
N ASP A 192 -13.10 -0.38 -2.91
CA ASP A 192 -14.30 -0.97 -2.31
C ASP A 192 -15.12 -1.76 -3.36
N SER A 193 -15.28 -1.21 -4.57
CA SER A 193 -15.96 -1.90 -5.69
C SER A 193 -15.24 -3.17 -6.15
N HIS A 194 -13.90 -3.17 -6.19
CA HIS A 194 -13.13 -4.36 -6.55
C HIS A 194 -13.13 -5.41 -5.44
N VAL A 195 -13.03 -5.00 -4.17
CA VAL A 195 -13.15 -5.89 -3.00
C VAL A 195 -14.49 -6.63 -3.05
N GLU A 196 -15.59 -5.91 -3.28
CA GLU A 196 -16.92 -6.51 -3.38
C GLU A 196 -17.06 -7.42 -4.62
N SER A 197 -16.46 -7.04 -5.75
CA SER A 197 -16.45 -7.88 -6.96
C SER A 197 -15.71 -9.20 -6.76
N ILE A 198 -14.55 -9.18 -6.08
CA ILE A 198 -13.78 -10.38 -5.74
C ILE A 198 -14.59 -11.26 -4.79
N ARG A 199 -15.16 -10.68 -3.72
CA ARG A 199 -16.00 -11.41 -2.75
C ARG A 199 -17.15 -12.15 -3.42
N ASN A 200 -17.85 -11.49 -4.34
CA ASN A 200 -18.96 -12.10 -5.08
C ASN A 200 -18.48 -13.22 -6.03
N ALA A 201 -17.32 -13.07 -6.68
CA ALA A 201 -16.75 -14.11 -7.53
C ALA A 201 -16.40 -15.38 -6.73
N VAL A 202 -15.74 -15.23 -5.57
CA VAL A 202 -15.24 -16.37 -4.77
C VAL A 202 -16.26 -16.90 -3.74
N ALA A 203 -17.47 -16.33 -3.67
CA ALA A 203 -18.45 -16.57 -2.59
C ALA A 203 -18.87 -18.03 -2.41
N ASN A 204 -18.80 -18.85 -3.48
CA ASN A 204 -19.22 -20.26 -3.48
C ASN A 204 -18.04 -21.23 -3.65
N GLU A 205 -16.81 -20.73 -3.69
CA GLU A 205 -15.62 -21.54 -3.88
C GLU A 205 -15.14 -22.17 -2.56
N SER A 206 -14.38 -23.26 -2.66
CA SER A 206 -13.64 -23.83 -1.52
C SER A 206 -12.60 -22.84 -1.02
N ARG A 207 -12.35 -22.74 0.30
CA ARG A 207 -11.43 -21.73 0.85
C ARG A 207 -10.13 -22.36 1.37
N PRO A 208 -9.08 -22.52 0.55
CA PRO A 208 -7.86 -23.24 0.94
C PRO A 208 -7.09 -22.53 2.06
N GLN A 209 -6.45 -23.32 2.93
CA GLN A 209 -5.61 -22.85 4.02
C GLN A 209 -4.38 -22.11 3.50
N THR A 210 -4.45 -20.78 3.57
CA THR A 210 -3.46 -19.86 3.02
C THR A 210 -2.69 -19.18 4.14
N LEU A 211 -1.36 -19.08 3.99
CA LEU A 211 -0.48 -18.45 4.97
C LEU A 211 0.46 -17.43 4.31
N TYR A 212 0.43 -16.19 4.80
CA TYR A 212 1.38 -15.16 4.37
C TYR A 212 2.64 -15.14 5.24
N LEU A 213 3.82 -15.08 4.61
CA LEU A 213 5.13 -15.02 5.26
C LEU A 213 5.81 -13.66 5.04
N LEU A 214 5.99 -12.89 6.12
CA LEU A 214 6.77 -11.64 6.13
C LEU A 214 8.30 -11.88 6.17
N GLY A 215 8.72 -13.14 6.27
CA GLY A 215 10.10 -13.54 6.56
C GLY A 215 10.37 -13.67 8.07
N GLY A 216 11.47 -14.34 8.44
CA GLY A 216 11.84 -14.55 9.85
C GLY A 216 10.80 -15.32 10.69
N GLY A 217 9.93 -16.10 10.04
CA GLY A 217 8.81 -16.81 10.66
C GLY A 217 7.58 -15.95 10.97
N TYR A 218 7.57 -14.65 10.65
CA TYR A 218 6.43 -13.77 10.91
C TYR A 218 5.29 -13.99 9.92
N VAL A 219 4.06 -14.02 10.44
CA VAL A 219 2.81 -14.24 9.69
C VAL A 219 1.77 -13.17 10.04
N ALA A 220 0.78 -13.02 9.17
CA ALA A 220 -0.34 -12.08 9.35
C ALA A 220 -1.59 -12.80 9.89
N GLY A 221 -1.88 -12.63 11.18
CA GLY A 221 -3.01 -13.26 11.86
C GLY A 221 -4.33 -12.47 11.78
N ASN A 222 -5.21 -12.73 12.75
CA ASN A 222 -6.40 -11.93 13.04
C ASN A 222 -6.04 -10.44 13.20
N ASN A 223 -7.00 -9.57 12.90
CA ASN A 223 -6.83 -8.13 13.01
C ASN A 223 -5.58 -7.63 12.26
N THR A 224 -5.46 -8.01 10.98
CA THR A 224 -4.43 -7.49 10.05
C THR A 224 -5.02 -7.30 8.66
N PHE A 225 -4.70 -6.18 8.00
CA PHE A 225 -5.15 -5.95 6.62
C PHE A 225 -4.71 -7.05 5.65
N ILE A 226 -3.56 -7.71 5.89
CA ILE A 226 -3.09 -8.84 5.07
C ILE A 226 -3.91 -10.11 5.34
N GLY A 227 -4.32 -10.38 6.58
CA GLY A 227 -5.28 -11.44 6.88
C GLY A 227 -6.64 -11.21 6.19
N SER A 228 -7.12 -9.97 6.22
CA SER A 228 -8.33 -9.53 5.50
C SER A 228 -8.19 -9.66 3.97
N MET A 229 -7.01 -9.43 3.39
CA MET A 229 -6.74 -9.71 1.98
C MET A 229 -6.85 -11.20 1.66
N ILE A 230 -6.23 -12.08 2.45
CA ILE A 230 -6.32 -13.54 2.26
C ILE A 230 -7.79 -14.00 2.27
N GLU A 231 -8.57 -13.50 3.22
CA GLU A 231 -9.99 -13.86 3.34
C GLU A 231 -10.85 -13.28 2.21
N THR A 232 -10.56 -12.06 1.77
CA THR A 232 -11.22 -11.40 0.64
C THR A 232 -10.90 -12.11 -0.68
N ALA A 233 -9.68 -12.63 -0.84
CA ALA A 233 -9.25 -13.47 -1.97
C ALA A 233 -9.90 -14.86 -2.01
N GLY A 234 -10.80 -15.20 -1.09
CA GLY A 234 -11.40 -16.53 -0.98
C GLY A 234 -10.48 -17.57 -0.34
N GLY A 235 -9.39 -17.16 0.30
CA GLY A 235 -8.57 -18.05 1.13
C GLY A 235 -9.14 -18.22 2.55
N THR A 236 -8.59 -19.17 3.29
CA THR A 236 -8.74 -19.30 4.74
C THR A 236 -7.42 -18.92 5.40
N ASN A 237 -7.37 -17.84 6.19
CA ASN A 237 -6.13 -17.44 6.86
C ASN A 237 -5.73 -18.47 7.94
N LEU A 238 -4.67 -19.24 7.70
CA LEU A 238 -4.19 -20.28 8.61
C LEU A 238 -3.73 -19.69 9.95
N ALA A 239 -3.08 -18.52 9.94
CA ALA A 239 -2.60 -17.87 11.17
C ALA A 239 -3.77 -17.38 12.04
N ALA A 240 -4.80 -16.80 11.44
CA ALA A 240 -6.07 -16.45 12.12
C ALA A 240 -6.74 -17.68 12.76
N ASN A 241 -6.86 -18.78 12.01
CA ASN A 241 -7.41 -20.05 12.51
C ASN A 241 -6.53 -20.76 13.56
N ALA A 242 -5.27 -20.36 13.69
CA ALA A 242 -4.37 -20.75 14.78
C ALA A 242 -4.44 -19.79 15.99
N SER A 243 -5.41 -18.86 16.01
CA SER A 243 -5.60 -17.82 17.04
C SER A 243 -4.40 -16.87 17.18
N ILE A 244 -3.66 -16.65 16.10
CA ILE A 244 -2.58 -15.66 16.07
C ILE A 244 -3.21 -14.28 15.85
N GLU A 245 -3.00 -13.38 16.82
CA GLU A 245 -3.43 -11.97 16.75
C GLU A 245 -2.29 -11.07 16.26
N GLY A 246 -2.54 -10.26 15.22
CA GLY A 246 -1.58 -9.31 14.66
C GLY A 246 -0.45 -9.98 13.86
N TYR A 247 0.70 -9.29 13.79
CA TYR A 247 1.92 -9.80 13.15
C TYR A 247 2.83 -10.48 14.18
N LYS A 248 2.94 -11.81 14.12
CA LYS A 248 3.71 -12.62 15.09
C LYS A 248 4.42 -13.78 14.41
N GLN A 249 5.41 -14.36 15.10
CA GLN A 249 6.04 -15.59 14.64
C GLN A 249 5.12 -16.80 14.80
N ILE A 250 5.07 -17.66 13.79
CA ILE A 250 4.45 -18.99 13.85
C ILE A 250 5.50 -20.05 14.22
N SER A 251 5.11 -21.10 14.93
CA SER A 251 6.01 -22.21 15.25
C SER A 251 5.93 -23.31 14.20
N ASP A 252 7.04 -24.01 13.99
CA ASP A 252 7.12 -25.17 13.10
C ASP A 252 6.09 -26.26 13.48
N GLU A 253 5.79 -26.46 14.76
CA GLU A 253 4.76 -27.42 15.18
C GLU A 253 3.35 -27.02 14.73
N VAL A 254 3.02 -25.71 14.69
CA VAL A 254 1.75 -25.24 14.12
C VAL A 254 1.74 -25.46 12.60
N ILE A 255 2.86 -25.25 11.91
CA ILE A 255 2.97 -25.53 10.46
C ILE A 255 2.75 -27.02 10.17
N ALA A 256 3.44 -27.90 10.89
CA ALA A 256 3.32 -29.36 10.73
C ALA A 256 1.91 -29.88 11.08
N GLN A 257 1.21 -29.24 12.03
CA GLN A 257 -0.14 -29.64 12.42
C GLN A 257 -1.23 -29.08 11.51
N ARG A 258 -1.05 -27.85 11.00
CA ARG A 258 -2.10 -27.11 10.27
C ARG A 258 -1.95 -27.18 8.76
N ASP A 259 -0.79 -27.60 8.25
CA ASP A 259 -0.49 -27.84 6.83
C ASP A 259 -1.04 -26.77 5.86
N PRO A 260 -0.28 -25.68 5.58
CA PRO A 260 -0.70 -24.72 4.57
C PRO A 260 -0.85 -25.38 3.20
N GLU A 261 -2.02 -25.18 2.59
CA GLU A 261 -2.29 -25.50 1.18
C GLU A 261 -1.65 -24.44 0.27
N TRP A 262 -1.64 -23.17 0.68
CA TRP A 262 -1.01 -22.09 -0.10
C TRP A 262 -0.09 -21.22 0.74
N LEU A 263 1.09 -20.89 0.20
CA LEU A 263 1.98 -19.87 0.75
C LEU A 263 1.90 -18.59 -0.07
N VAL A 264 1.75 -17.45 0.60
CA VAL A 264 1.97 -16.12 0.00
C VAL A 264 3.29 -15.59 0.53
N VAL A 265 4.19 -15.17 -0.36
CA VAL A 265 5.52 -14.65 0.01
C VAL A 265 5.81 -13.34 -0.71
N SER A 266 6.42 -12.38 0.00
CA SER A 266 6.82 -11.11 -0.58
C SER A 266 8.24 -11.17 -1.13
N SER A 267 8.45 -11.01 -2.44
CA SER A 267 9.82 -10.97 -3.00
C SER A 267 10.62 -9.79 -2.43
N PRO A 268 11.88 -9.98 -1.94
CA PRO A 268 12.76 -11.14 -2.16
C PRO A 268 12.81 -12.17 -1.01
N THR A 269 11.80 -12.25 -0.14
CA THR A 269 11.72 -13.28 0.92
C THR A 269 11.83 -14.68 0.31
N ALA A 270 12.78 -15.47 0.81
CA ALA A 270 12.96 -16.85 0.36
C ALA A 270 11.80 -17.75 0.80
N ILE A 271 11.36 -18.63 -0.08
CA ILE A 271 10.42 -19.72 0.26
C ILE A 271 11.16 -20.68 1.21
N PRO A 272 10.61 -21.00 2.40
CA PRO A 272 11.22 -21.95 3.33
C PRO A 272 11.39 -23.33 2.68
N ASN A 273 12.49 -24.04 2.95
CA ASN A 273 12.80 -25.31 2.30
C ASN A 273 13.32 -26.42 3.24
N GLY A 274 13.22 -26.22 4.56
CA GLY A 274 13.49 -27.23 5.57
C GLY A 274 12.20 -27.80 6.15
N THR A 275 12.25 -29.02 6.69
CA THR A 275 11.16 -29.58 7.51
C THR A 275 10.83 -28.62 8.67
N PRO A 276 9.55 -28.34 8.96
CA PRO A 276 8.36 -28.99 8.39
C PRO A 276 7.86 -28.39 7.06
N TRP A 277 8.31 -27.19 6.70
CA TRP A 277 7.84 -26.48 5.50
C TRP A 277 8.01 -27.28 4.21
N ALA A 278 9.14 -27.97 4.05
CA ALA A 278 9.40 -28.84 2.90
C ALA A 278 8.34 -29.95 2.74
N ASP A 279 7.67 -30.34 3.82
CA ASP A 279 6.71 -31.45 3.89
C ASP A 279 5.25 -30.97 3.79
N THR A 280 4.99 -29.65 3.71
CA THR A 280 3.62 -29.10 3.62
C THR A 280 3.05 -29.20 2.20
N THR A 281 1.72 -29.33 2.10
CA THR A 281 0.97 -29.36 0.84
C THR A 281 1.39 -28.23 -0.11
N ALA A 282 1.50 -26.99 0.39
CA ALA A 282 1.89 -25.83 -0.43
C ALA A 282 3.24 -25.96 -1.16
N ILE A 283 4.19 -26.69 -0.58
CA ILE A 283 5.52 -26.88 -1.19
C ILE A 283 5.55 -28.14 -2.05
N GLN A 284 4.88 -29.21 -1.64
CA GLN A 284 4.75 -30.44 -2.42
C GLN A 284 3.96 -30.23 -3.72
N GLU A 285 2.95 -29.37 -3.71
CA GLU A 285 2.11 -29.02 -4.88
C GLU A 285 2.56 -27.75 -5.61
N ASN A 286 3.66 -27.11 -5.18
CA ASN A 286 4.18 -25.86 -5.76
C ASN A 286 3.16 -24.69 -5.76
N GLN A 287 2.34 -24.62 -4.72
CA GLN A 287 1.28 -23.63 -4.48
C GLN A 287 1.85 -22.43 -3.69
N THR A 288 2.72 -21.66 -4.34
CA THR A 288 3.30 -20.43 -3.77
C THR A 288 3.05 -19.20 -4.64
N ILE A 289 2.45 -18.18 -4.03
CA ILE A 289 2.09 -16.90 -4.64
C ILE A 289 3.17 -15.88 -4.27
N VAL A 290 3.94 -15.43 -5.26
CA VAL A 290 5.04 -14.46 -5.05
C VAL A 290 4.56 -13.06 -5.39
N VAL A 291 4.44 -12.20 -4.37
CA VAL A 291 3.94 -10.82 -4.51
C VAL A 291 5.03 -9.78 -4.29
N ASN A 292 4.80 -8.54 -4.74
CA ASN A 292 5.73 -7.43 -4.54
C ASN A 292 5.70 -6.93 -3.08
N ASN A 293 6.84 -7.00 -2.39
CA ASN A 293 7.00 -6.51 -1.01
C ASN A 293 6.52 -5.07 -0.79
N SER A 294 6.78 -4.17 -1.75
CA SER A 294 6.37 -2.76 -1.65
C SER A 294 4.85 -2.56 -1.75
N TYR A 295 4.09 -3.57 -2.19
CA TYR A 295 2.64 -3.49 -2.33
C TYR A 295 1.91 -4.27 -1.23
N VAL A 296 2.37 -5.47 -0.87
CA VAL A 296 1.68 -6.31 0.14
C VAL A 296 1.92 -5.85 1.58
N ASN A 297 3.10 -5.31 1.90
CA ASN A 297 3.48 -4.93 3.27
C ASN A 297 3.21 -3.45 3.59
N GLN A 298 2.41 -2.75 2.80
CA GLN A 298 2.12 -1.33 2.97
C GLN A 298 0.59 -1.12 2.92
N PRO A 299 -0.08 -0.71 4.02
CA PRO A 299 -1.51 -0.41 4.00
C PRO A 299 -1.77 0.90 3.25
N ALA A 300 -1.79 0.81 1.91
CA ALA A 300 -1.97 1.87 0.94
C ALA A 300 -2.54 1.27 -0.37
N PRO A 301 -3.09 2.06 -1.32
CA PRO A 301 -3.99 1.53 -2.35
C PRO A 301 -3.45 0.42 -3.26
N ARG A 302 -2.13 0.28 -3.44
CA ARG A 302 -1.54 -0.80 -4.25
C ARG A 302 -1.70 -2.19 -3.63
N VAL A 303 -2.23 -2.33 -2.41
CA VAL A 303 -2.67 -3.63 -1.82
C VAL A 303 -3.68 -4.36 -2.69
N MET A 304 -4.41 -3.65 -3.56
CA MET A 304 -5.32 -4.28 -4.53
C MET A 304 -4.60 -5.20 -5.53
N LEU A 305 -3.32 -4.95 -5.82
CA LEU A 305 -2.52 -5.76 -6.74
C LEU A 305 -2.22 -7.17 -6.17
N PRO A 306 -1.60 -7.32 -4.97
CA PRO A 306 -1.43 -8.64 -4.36
C PRO A 306 -2.76 -9.29 -3.97
N LEU A 307 -3.82 -8.54 -3.64
CA LEU A 307 -5.15 -9.10 -3.42
C LEU A 307 -5.70 -9.79 -4.69
N MET A 308 -5.64 -9.12 -5.84
CA MET A 308 -6.11 -9.70 -7.11
C MET A 308 -5.22 -10.90 -7.54
N GLU A 309 -3.91 -10.82 -7.33
CA GLU A 309 -3.02 -11.96 -7.58
C GLU A 309 -3.36 -13.16 -6.70
N MET A 310 -3.64 -12.94 -5.40
CA MET A 310 -4.13 -14.01 -4.51
C MET A 310 -5.44 -14.60 -5.03
N ALA A 311 -6.42 -13.77 -5.38
CA ALA A 311 -7.72 -14.24 -5.86
C ALA A 311 -7.61 -15.09 -7.14
N ARG A 312 -6.74 -14.72 -8.09
CA ARG A 312 -6.51 -15.49 -9.33
C ARG A 312 -5.82 -16.81 -9.13
N GLN A 313 -4.84 -16.88 -8.24
CA GLN A 313 -4.09 -18.11 -7.99
C GLN A 313 -4.92 -19.11 -7.18
N LEU A 314 -5.73 -18.62 -6.24
CA LEU A 314 -6.65 -19.46 -5.46
C LEU A 314 -7.87 -19.90 -6.29
N HIS A 315 -8.48 -18.99 -7.06
CA HIS A 315 -9.78 -19.20 -7.74
C HIS A 315 -9.77 -18.74 -9.21
N PRO A 316 -8.93 -19.33 -10.09
CA PRO A 316 -8.75 -18.85 -11.47
C PRO A 316 -10.06 -18.82 -12.28
N ASP A 317 -10.82 -19.92 -12.27
CA ASP A 317 -12.07 -20.06 -13.04
C ASP A 317 -13.14 -19.04 -12.60
N ALA A 318 -13.24 -18.76 -11.29
CA ALA A 318 -14.20 -17.80 -10.75
C ALA A 318 -13.83 -16.35 -11.12
N ILE A 319 -12.54 -16.01 -11.08
CA ILE A 319 -12.06 -14.68 -11.44
C ILE A 319 -12.11 -14.43 -12.96
N GLU A 320 -11.85 -15.45 -13.78
CA GLU A 320 -12.08 -15.39 -15.23
C GLU A 320 -13.58 -15.23 -15.54
N GLY A 321 -14.45 -16.02 -14.90
CA GLY A 321 -15.91 -15.93 -15.05
C GLY A 321 -16.49 -14.57 -14.64
N ALA A 322 -15.87 -13.89 -13.67
CA ALA A 322 -16.23 -12.53 -13.24
C ALA A 322 -15.60 -11.41 -14.10
N ASN A 323 -14.72 -11.75 -15.07
CA ASN A 323 -14.04 -10.82 -15.98
C ASN A 323 -13.21 -9.71 -15.26
N LEU A 324 -12.59 -10.04 -14.12
CA LEU A 324 -11.82 -9.09 -13.31
C LEU A 324 -10.37 -8.96 -13.80
N THR A 325 -10.21 -8.19 -14.88
CA THR A 325 -8.92 -8.00 -15.58
C THR A 325 -8.01 -6.95 -14.91
N ASP A 326 -6.69 -7.07 -15.15
CA ASP A 326 -5.69 -6.09 -14.66
C ASP A 326 -5.91 -4.67 -15.15
N SER A 327 -6.57 -4.50 -16.30
CA SER A 327 -6.91 -3.18 -16.83
C SER A 327 -7.86 -2.39 -15.93
N ALA A 328 -8.59 -3.05 -15.02
CA ALA A 328 -9.43 -2.38 -14.03
C ALA A 328 -8.67 -1.98 -12.75
N ILE A 329 -7.66 -2.76 -12.34
CA ILE A 329 -7.06 -2.71 -10.98
C ILE A 329 -5.60 -2.21 -10.99
N GLY A 330 -4.92 -2.24 -12.14
CA GLY A 330 -3.50 -1.88 -12.26
C GLY A 330 -3.18 -0.45 -11.77
N PRO A 331 -1.92 -0.17 -11.42
CA PRO A 331 -1.51 1.18 -11.00
C PRO A 331 -1.79 2.22 -12.10
N ALA A 332 -1.79 1.79 -13.37
CA ALA A 332 -2.22 2.63 -14.49
C ALA A 332 -3.71 3.00 -14.43
N ASN A 333 -4.63 2.20 -13.87
CA ASN A 333 -6.04 2.58 -13.76
C ASN A 333 -6.37 3.27 -12.42
N LEU A 334 -5.56 3.03 -11.38
CA LEU A 334 -5.51 3.89 -10.19
C LEU A 334 -5.06 5.31 -10.57
N THR A 335 -4.05 5.46 -11.45
CA THR A 335 -3.46 6.77 -11.81
C THR A 335 -3.99 7.44 -13.09
N ALA A 336 -4.45 6.71 -14.13
CA ALA A 336 -4.78 7.32 -15.44
C ALA A 336 -6.00 8.24 -15.43
N ALA A 337 -6.88 8.14 -14.42
CA ALA A 337 -7.98 9.09 -14.29
C ALA A 337 -7.50 10.56 -14.06
N ASN A 338 -6.23 10.76 -13.66
CA ASN A 338 -5.63 12.11 -13.62
C ASN A 338 -5.39 12.71 -15.02
N ALA A 339 -5.31 11.91 -16.08
CA ALA A 339 -4.98 12.41 -17.43
C ALA A 339 -6.14 13.15 -18.12
N THR A 340 -7.39 12.85 -17.77
CA THR A 340 -8.59 13.45 -18.38
C THR A 340 -9.13 14.68 -17.63
N ALA A 341 -8.82 14.86 -16.35
CA ALA A 341 -9.26 16.03 -15.59
C ALA A 341 -8.42 17.28 -15.93
N ALA A 342 -7.09 17.14 -16.04
CA ALA A 342 -6.16 18.24 -16.30
C ALA A 342 -6.20 18.84 -17.72
N ALA A 343 -7.00 18.27 -18.62
CA ALA A 343 -7.05 18.66 -20.04
C ALA A 343 -8.23 19.58 -20.41
N THR A 344 -9.08 19.97 -19.45
CA THR A 344 -10.35 20.68 -19.73
C THR A 344 -10.42 22.12 -19.20
N ASP A 345 -9.37 22.63 -18.55
CA ASP A 345 -9.22 24.09 -18.34
C ASP A 345 -8.01 24.61 -19.14
N GLY A 346 -8.31 25.32 -20.22
CA GLY A 346 -7.37 25.55 -21.32
C GLY A 346 -7.85 26.59 -22.32
N GLY A 347 -8.43 27.68 -21.81
CA GLY A 347 -8.57 29.00 -22.46
C GLY A 347 -8.73 29.06 -23.99
N ASN A 348 -9.98 29.14 -24.44
CA ASN A 348 -10.34 29.66 -25.77
C ASN A 348 -9.60 30.97 -26.10
N THR A 349 -8.63 30.91 -27.03
CA THR A 349 -8.06 32.12 -27.66
C THR A 349 -7.98 31.99 -29.18
N THR A 350 -8.49 33.04 -29.81
CA THR A 350 -8.76 33.19 -31.25
C THR A 350 -7.51 33.06 -32.12
N ALA A 351 -7.63 32.35 -33.24
CA ALA A 351 -6.62 32.36 -34.30
C ALA A 351 -6.45 33.77 -34.90
N THR A 352 -5.21 34.19 -35.15
CA THR A 352 -4.92 35.23 -36.14
C THR A 352 -3.63 34.89 -36.88
N ASP A 353 -3.74 34.87 -38.19
CA ASP A 353 -2.69 34.61 -39.17
C ASP A 353 -1.73 35.81 -39.28
N SER A 354 -0.42 35.55 -39.40
CA SER A 354 0.62 36.53 -39.73
C SER A 354 1.90 35.81 -40.16
N ASN A 355 1.91 35.37 -41.41
CA ASN A 355 3.13 35.02 -42.14
C ASN A 355 4.00 36.28 -42.35
N GLU A 356 5.26 36.26 -41.91
CA GLU A 356 6.29 37.05 -42.59
C GLU A 356 7.66 36.33 -42.60
N THR A 357 8.34 36.45 -43.74
CA THR A 357 9.61 35.80 -44.11
C THR A 357 10.77 36.79 -43.98
N ILE A 358 12.02 36.31 -43.91
CA ILE A 358 13.31 36.85 -44.43
C ILE A 358 14.40 36.19 -43.56
N ASP A 359 15.20 35.20 -43.98
CA ASP A 359 16.08 35.03 -45.16
C ASP A 359 17.56 35.41 -44.88
N GLY A 360 18.47 34.57 -45.38
CA GLY A 360 19.94 34.75 -45.38
C GLY A 360 20.69 34.37 -44.09
N ASN A 361 21.83 33.66 -44.14
CA ASN A 361 22.48 32.97 -45.26
C ASN A 361 23.47 31.90 -44.72
N GLU A 362 23.84 30.96 -45.59
CA GLU A 362 24.90 29.95 -45.46
C GLU A 362 26.33 30.60 -45.43
N THR A 363 27.49 29.92 -45.40
CA THR A 363 27.86 28.55 -45.86
C THR A 363 29.24 28.12 -45.31
N ALA A 364 29.50 26.79 -45.29
CA ALA A 364 30.81 26.11 -45.51
C ALA A 364 32.00 26.38 -44.53
N ALA A 365 33.02 25.55 -44.34
CA ALA A 365 33.37 24.12 -44.59
C ALA A 365 34.65 23.85 -43.75
N GLY A 366 35.23 22.67 -43.52
CA GLY A 366 35.01 21.26 -43.93
C GLY A 366 36.28 20.44 -43.55
N ALA A 367 36.36 19.15 -43.91
CA ALA A 367 37.49 18.20 -43.72
C ALA A 367 37.83 17.81 -42.25
N THR A 368 37.87 16.56 -41.75
CA THR A 368 38.14 15.15 -42.20
C THR A 368 39.51 14.62 -41.73
N ASP A 369 39.51 13.32 -41.40
CA ASP A 369 40.65 12.44 -41.07
C ASP A 369 41.29 12.68 -39.67
N GLY A 370 41.66 11.67 -38.87
CA GLY A 370 41.59 10.21 -39.04
C GLY A 370 42.83 9.53 -38.47
N THR A 371 42.72 8.24 -38.06
CA THR A 371 43.85 7.29 -37.85
C THR A 371 44.66 7.43 -36.53
N THR A 372 45.17 6.42 -35.79
CA THR A 372 44.94 4.94 -35.63
C THR A 372 45.92 4.37 -34.54
N MET A 373 45.46 3.48 -33.64
CA MET A 373 46.21 2.41 -32.88
C MET A 373 47.31 2.79 -31.83
N THR A 374 47.25 2.26 -30.58
CA THR A 374 47.95 1.07 -29.97
C THR A 374 49.50 1.12 -29.98
N GLU A 375 50.29 0.58 -29.04
CA GLU A 375 50.11 -0.51 -28.04
C GLU A 375 51.24 -0.52 -26.96
N SER A 376 51.28 -1.53 -26.07
CA SER A 376 52.47 -2.11 -25.37
C SER A 376 52.92 -1.66 -23.95
N THR A 377 52.32 -2.30 -22.94
CA THR A 377 52.91 -3.04 -21.77
C THR A 377 54.40 -2.94 -21.34
N ALA A 378 54.61 -2.81 -20.00
CA ALA A 378 55.52 -3.56 -19.08
C ALA A 378 55.32 -2.99 -17.64
N ASP A 379 54.91 -3.71 -16.59
CA ASP A 379 55.53 -4.79 -15.76
C ASP A 379 56.72 -4.37 -14.86
N GLY A 380 56.73 -4.80 -13.57
CA GLY A 380 57.95 -4.82 -12.73
C GLY A 380 57.95 -4.22 -11.29
N THR A 381 57.50 -5.01 -10.30
CA THR A 381 58.25 -5.32 -9.05
C THR A 381 58.32 -4.38 -7.81
N THR A 382 58.20 -5.06 -6.66
CA THR A 382 58.24 -4.73 -5.21
C THR A 382 59.22 -3.70 -4.63
N GLY A 383 58.83 -3.11 -3.48
CA GLY A 383 59.75 -2.52 -2.47
C GLY A 383 59.11 -2.38 -1.08
N ASP A 384 59.69 -3.05 -0.07
CA ASP A 384 59.33 -2.98 1.36
C ASP A 384 60.16 -1.90 2.08
N THR A 385 59.57 -1.19 3.06
CA THR A 385 60.32 -0.66 4.20
C THR A 385 59.45 -0.50 5.44
N THR A 386 59.94 -1.05 6.55
CA THR A 386 59.38 -0.96 7.90
C THR A 386 59.74 0.35 8.60
N SER A 387 58.92 0.81 9.55
CA SER A 387 59.39 1.58 10.72
C SER A 387 58.37 1.48 11.87
N THR A 388 58.90 1.35 13.09
CA THR A 388 58.17 0.91 14.28
C THR A 388 58.55 1.78 15.48
N GLU A 389 57.59 2.34 16.22
CA GLU A 389 57.67 2.70 17.65
C GLU A 389 56.21 2.64 18.17
N THR A 390 55.75 1.76 19.07
CA THR A 390 56.08 1.41 20.48
C THR A 390 55.69 2.41 21.56
N GLY A 391 54.84 1.95 22.49
CA GLY A 391 54.55 2.54 23.82
C GLY A 391 53.19 3.23 23.93
N ASP A 392 52.40 3.07 24.99
CA ASP A 392 52.40 2.06 26.07
C ASP A 392 50.97 2.02 26.67
N ALA A 393 50.63 0.99 27.46
CA ALA A 393 49.28 0.79 28.00
C ALA A 393 49.09 1.36 29.41
N THR A 394 47.88 1.84 29.71
CA THR A 394 47.33 1.83 31.09
C THR A 394 45.85 1.48 31.09
N THR A 395 45.52 0.40 31.80
CA THR A 395 44.17 -0.03 32.18
C THR A 395 43.66 0.79 33.36
N GLU A 396 42.38 1.16 33.39
CA GLU A 396 41.64 1.34 34.65
C GLU A 396 40.21 0.75 34.53
N GLU A 397 39.86 -0.13 35.47
CA GLU A 397 38.48 -0.53 35.75
C GLU A 397 37.83 0.48 36.71
N ALA A 398 36.52 0.71 36.56
CA ALA A 398 35.72 1.32 37.62
C ALA A 398 34.32 0.69 37.69
N THR A 399 34.22 -0.27 38.60
CA THR A 399 33.03 -0.88 39.21
C THR A 399 31.78 0.01 39.30
N ALA A 400 30.61 -0.55 38.95
CA ALA A 400 29.30 -0.04 39.36
C ALA A 400 28.78 -0.81 40.58
N THR A 401 28.50 -0.09 41.67
CA THR A 401 27.89 -0.63 42.90
C THR A 401 26.36 -0.52 42.85
N ALA A 402 25.68 -1.58 43.28
CA ALA A 402 24.24 -1.57 43.57
C ALA A 402 24.00 -1.45 45.08
N ASP A 403 22.92 -0.80 45.51
CA ASP A 403 22.36 -0.95 46.87
C ASP A 403 20.87 -0.57 46.97
N ASP A 404 20.20 -1.00 48.05
CA ASP A 404 18.73 -0.98 48.34
C ASP A 404 18.43 -0.14 49.63
N ALA A 405 17.25 0.40 49.97
CA ALA A 405 15.85 0.24 49.51
C ALA A 405 15.13 1.62 49.55
N GLY A 406 13.81 1.82 49.36
CA GLY A 406 12.62 0.97 49.33
C GLY A 406 11.58 1.43 50.39
N ALA A 407 10.32 1.68 50.00
CA ALA A 407 9.12 1.73 50.88
C ALA A 407 7.86 2.10 50.07
N ALA A 408 6.69 1.57 50.46
CA ALA A 408 5.41 1.75 49.76
C ALA A 408 4.36 2.50 50.60
N THR A 409 3.38 3.12 49.94
CA THR A 409 2.02 3.32 50.47
C THR A 409 0.95 3.19 49.38
N THR A 410 -0.24 2.80 49.81
CA THR A 410 -1.43 2.41 49.02
C THR A 410 -2.31 3.58 48.58
N GLY A 411 -3.06 3.47 47.47
CA GLY A 411 -4.18 4.39 47.21
C GLY A 411 -4.92 4.31 45.87
N ASP A 412 -5.98 3.48 45.84
CA ASP A 412 -7.19 3.61 45.00
C ASP A 412 -7.11 3.38 43.46
N SER A 413 -8.30 3.20 42.89
CA SER A 413 -8.59 2.44 41.67
C SER A 413 -9.24 3.31 40.58
N GLY A 414 -8.69 3.23 39.36
CA GLY A 414 -9.24 3.87 38.17
C GLY A 414 -9.18 2.91 36.99
N ASN A 415 -10.34 2.41 36.56
CA ASN A 415 -10.46 1.45 35.47
C ASN A 415 -10.16 2.11 34.11
N ALA A 416 -8.95 1.93 33.60
CA ALA A 416 -8.56 2.30 32.24
C ALA A 416 -8.43 1.04 31.37
N THR A 417 -9.27 0.93 30.33
CA THR A 417 -9.20 -0.15 29.35
C THR A 417 -7.91 -0.02 28.55
N THR A 418 -6.94 -0.91 28.80
CA THR A 418 -5.67 -0.96 28.08
C THR A 418 -5.88 -1.53 26.68
N THR A 419 -5.93 -0.65 25.67
CA THR A 419 -5.74 -1.03 24.29
C THR A 419 -4.31 -1.54 24.10
N SER A 420 -4.18 -2.83 23.83
CA SER A 420 -2.89 -3.48 23.56
C SER A 420 -2.24 -2.87 22.31
N SER A 421 -1.23 -2.01 22.50
CA SER A 421 -0.37 -1.53 21.44
C SER A 421 0.46 -2.68 20.86
N GLY A 422 -0.05 -3.27 19.78
CA GLY A 422 0.61 -4.35 19.05
C GLY A 422 1.86 -3.86 18.31
N SER A 423 3.00 -3.83 19.00
CA SER A 423 4.33 -3.64 18.40
C SER A 423 4.72 -4.87 17.56
N GLY A 424 4.10 -5.03 16.40
CA GLY A 424 4.58 -5.92 15.35
C GLY A 424 5.91 -5.43 14.78
N PRO A 425 6.62 -6.27 13.99
CA PRO A 425 7.86 -5.83 13.34
C PRO A 425 7.58 -4.61 12.46
N GLY A 426 8.28 -3.50 12.73
CA GLY A 426 8.23 -2.34 11.84
C GLY A 426 8.69 -2.72 10.44
N PHE A 427 8.00 -2.23 9.41
CA PHE A 427 8.25 -2.54 7.99
C PHE A 427 9.55 -1.92 7.43
N GLY A 428 10.65 -1.99 8.20
CA GLY A 428 12.01 -1.75 7.71
C GLY A 428 12.55 -2.99 6.99
N PRO A 429 13.57 -2.83 6.14
CA PRO A 429 14.12 -3.95 5.37
C PRO A 429 14.79 -4.97 6.30
N ALA A 430 14.37 -6.24 6.20
CA ALA A 430 15.02 -7.34 6.88
C ALA A 430 16.45 -7.52 6.32
N VAL A 431 17.46 -7.17 7.12
CA VAL A 431 18.87 -7.42 6.78
C VAL A 431 19.18 -8.89 7.06
N ALA A 432 19.11 -9.72 6.03
CA ALA A 432 19.49 -11.13 6.11
C ALA A 432 21.01 -11.26 6.24
N VAL A 433 21.49 -11.65 7.43
CA VAL A 433 22.90 -11.98 7.66
C VAL A 433 23.17 -13.42 7.17
N ILE A 434 23.84 -13.54 6.04
CA ILE A 434 24.27 -14.84 5.50
C ILE A 434 25.51 -15.33 6.26
N ALA A 435 25.34 -16.33 7.12
CA ALA A 435 26.44 -17.03 7.76
C ALA A 435 26.91 -18.20 6.86
N VAL A 436 28.06 -18.03 6.19
CA VAL A 436 28.68 -19.09 5.38
C VAL A 436 29.45 -20.06 6.29
N LEU A 437 28.91 -21.24 6.53
CA LEU A 437 29.65 -22.35 7.15
C LEU A 437 30.40 -23.15 6.07
N ALA A 438 31.72 -22.93 5.99
CA ALA A 438 32.60 -23.72 5.14
C ALA A 438 32.93 -25.06 5.83
N GLY A 439 32.33 -26.15 5.36
CA GLY A 439 32.66 -27.51 5.81
C GLY A 439 33.86 -28.09 5.05
N THR A 440 35.02 -28.22 5.70
CA THR A 440 36.15 -28.98 5.16
C THR A 440 36.05 -30.46 5.56
N LEU A 441 35.64 -31.28 4.60
CA LEU A 441 35.76 -32.73 4.67
C LEU A 441 37.25 -33.13 4.67
N LEU A 442 37.71 -33.90 5.65
CA LEU A 442 39.05 -34.50 5.62
C LEU A 442 38.99 -35.99 5.95
N VAL A 443 38.92 -36.80 4.88
CA VAL A 443 39.05 -38.26 4.95
C VAL A 443 40.51 -38.63 4.73
N VAL A 444 41.18 -39.13 5.77
CA VAL A 444 42.37 -39.97 5.63
C VAL A 444 42.24 -41.13 6.62
N GLY A 445 42.27 -42.36 6.11
CA GLY A 445 42.25 -43.58 6.93
C GLY A 445 43.61 -44.27 7.03
N ARG A 446 43.57 -45.46 7.65
CA ARG A 446 44.59 -46.53 7.78
C ARG A 446 45.56 -46.51 8.98
N ASN A 447 45.49 -47.66 9.67
CA ASN A 447 46.59 -48.45 10.23
C ASN A 447 47.15 -48.09 11.63
N GLY A 448 46.49 -48.63 12.66
CA GLY A 448 46.95 -49.88 13.26
C GLY A 448 47.99 -49.83 14.39
N ARG A 449 47.53 -50.08 15.61
CA ARG A 449 47.94 -51.25 16.41
C ARG A 449 46.94 -51.55 17.53
#